data_AF-A0A929J1B2-F1
#
_entry.id   AF-A0A929J1B2-F1
#
_cell.length_a   1.000
_cell.length_b   1.000
_cell.length_c   1.000
_cell.angle_alpha   90.00
_cell.angle_beta   90.00
_cell.angle_gamma   90.00
#
_symmetry.space_group_name_H-M   'P 1'
#
loop_
_entity.id
_entity.type
_entity.pdbx_description
1 polymer ?
#
loop_
_entity_poly.entity_id
_entity_poly.type
_entity_poly.pdbx_seq_one_letter_code
_entity_poly.pdbx_strand_id
1 'polypeptide(L)'
;EKHSDIAIVLMDIMMPEMDGYEAMRDIRNQPKHRNLPIIALTAKAMKDDKVKCIEAGANDYLAKPVDTNKLLSLMRVWLYR
;
A
#
# COMPACT_ATOMS: atom_id res chain seq x y z
N GLU A 1 2.60 -21.59 -5.77
CA GLU A 1 2.06 -20.28 -6.21
C GLU A 1 3.22 -19.33 -6.51
N LYS A 2 3.12 -18.46 -7.51
CA LYS A 2 4.24 -17.69 -8.09
C LYS A 2 4.81 -16.53 -7.24
N HIS A 3 4.29 -16.28 -6.04
CA HIS A 3 4.54 -15.02 -5.29
C HIS A 3 4.64 -15.19 -3.77
N SER A 4 5.12 -16.35 -3.27
CA SER A 4 5.26 -16.58 -1.83
C SER A 4 6.38 -15.75 -1.18
N ASP A 5 7.20 -15.09 -2.00
CA ASP A 5 8.39 -14.30 -1.64
C ASP A 5 8.15 -12.78 -1.64
N ILE A 6 6.92 -12.32 -1.90
CA ILE A 6 6.59 -10.89 -1.81
C ILE A 6 6.62 -10.45 -0.34
N ALA A 7 7.52 -9.52 -0.02
CA ALA A 7 7.69 -8.99 1.34
C ALA A 7 6.97 -7.65 1.57
N ILE A 8 6.65 -6.90 0.51
CA ILE A 8 5.97 -5.59 0.59
C ILE A 8 5.32 -5.24 -0.74
N VAL A 9 4.22 -4.49 -0.69
CA VAL A 9 3.53 -3.93 -1.85
C VAL A 9 3.58 -2.41 -1.79
N LEU A 10 3.95 -1.78 -2.90
CA LEU A 10 3.75 -0.35 -3.13
C LEU A 10 2.55 -0.19 -4.04
N MET A 11 1.45 0.37 -3.53
CA MET A 11 0.16 0.40 -4.22
C MET A 11 -0.15 1.78 -4.76
N ASP A 12 -0.26 1.94 -6.08
CA ASP A 12 -0.84 3.15 -6.65
C ASP A 12 -2.35 3.18 -6.42
N ILE A 13 -2.90 4.33 -6.03
CA ILE A 13 -4.34 4.50 -5.85
C ILE A 13 -5.05 4.76 -7.17
N MET A 14 -4.47 5.57 -8.05
CA MET A 14 -5.12 5.95 -9.32
C MET A 14 -4.64 5.03 -10.43
N MET A 15 -5.35 3.93 -10.63
CA MET A 15 -5.13 2.95 -11.70
C MET A 15 -6.37 2.80 -12.59
N PRO A 16 -6.21 2.48 -13.89
CA PRO A 16 -7.34 2.19 -14.77
C PRO A 16 -7.95 0.82 -14.43
N GLU A 17 -9.23 0.64 -14.80
CA GLU A 17 -10.03 -0.59 -14.62
C GLU A 17 -10.34 -0.94 -13.16
N MET A 18 -9.31 -1.17 -12.34
CA MET A 18 -9.41 -1.46 -10.91
C MET A 18 -8.51 -0.48 -10.14
N ASP A 19 -9.10 0.24 -9.19
CA ASP A 19 -8.35 1.22 -8.39
C ASP A 19 -7.55 0.55 -7.25
N GLY A 20 -6.62 1.31 -6.66
CA GLY A 20 -5.79 0.78 -5.58
C GLY A 20 -6.57 0.44 -4.31
N TYR A 21 -7.73 1.04 -4.07
CA TYR A 21 -8.55 0.72 -2.91
C TYR A 21 -9.18 -0.66 -3.05
N GLU A 22 -9.74 -0.96 -4.22
CA GLU A 22 -10.29 -2.27 -4.55
C GLU A 22 -9.19 -3.34 -4.52
N ALA A 23 -8.05 -3.08 -5.17
CA ALA A 23 -6.91 -3.99 -5.16
C ALA A 23 -6.42 -4.33 -3.73
N MET A 24 -6.36 -3.34 -2.83
CA MET A 24 -5.99 -3.58 -1.43
C MET A 24 -7.02 -4.44 -0.70
N ARG A 25 -8.31 -4.22 -0.92
CA ARG A 25 -9.37 -5.04 -0.32
C ARG A 25 -9.27 -6.48 -0.78
N ASP A 26 -9.01 -6.71 -2.07
CA ASP A 26 -8.81 -8.04 -2.64
C ASP A 26 -7.57 -8.74 -2.10
N ILE A 27 -6.46 -8.01 -1.91
CA ILE A 27 -5.26 -8.54 -1.25
C ILE A 27 -5.59 -8.95 0.20
N ARG A 28 -6.35 -8.13 0.94
CA ARG A 28 -6.71 -8.41 2.34
C ARG A 28 -7.70 -9.57 2.50
N ASN A 29 -8.51 -9.84 1.49
CA ASN A 29 -9.41 -10.99 1.45
C ASN A 29 -8.65 -12.33 1.29
N GLN A 30 -7.40 -12.29 0.84
CA GLN A 30 -6.55 -13.49 0.73
C GLN A 30 -5.90 -13.80 2.09
N PRO A 31 -6.20 -14.95 2.74
CA PRO A 31 -5.69 -15.26 4.08
C PRO A 31 -4.15 -15.19 4.19
N LYS A 32 -3.45 -15.62 3.13
CA LYS A 32 -1.98 -15.59 3.03
C LYS A 32 -1.37 -14.18 3.01
N HIS A 33 -2.15 -13.15 2.64
CA HIS A 33 -1.67 -11.77 2.48
C HIS A 33 -2.32 -10.80 3.47
N ARG A 34 -3.08 -11.30 4.44
CA ARG A 34 -3.73 -10.49 5.48
C ARG A 34 -2.75 -9.54 6.18
N ASN A 35 -1.52 -10.01 6.42
CA ASN A 35 -0.47 -9.25 7.09
C ASN A 35 0.61 -8.71 6.14
N LEU A 36 0.46 -8.89 4.82
CA LEU A 36 1.43 -8.40 3.84
C LEU A 36 1.48 -6.86 3.92
N PRO A 37 2.64 -6.23 4.17
CA PRO A 37 2.72 -4.78 4.23
C PRO A 37 2.35 -4.14 2.89
N ILE A 38 1.45 -3.15 2.93
CA ILE A 38 1.06 -2.35 1.77
C ILE A 38 1.28 -0.87 2.10
N ILE A 39 2.11 -0.20 1.28
CA ILE A 39 2.29 1.26 1.34
C ILE A 39 1.55 1.86 0.13
N ALA A 40 0.51 2.65 0.40
CA ALA A 40 -0.24 3.34 -0.64
C ALA A 40 0.55 4.56 -1.17
N LEU A 41 0.57 4.74 -2.48
CA LEU A 41 1.17 5.86 -3.19
C LEU A 41 0.02 6.66 -3.82
N THR A 42 -0.24 7.87 -3.32
CA THR A 42 -1.38 8.68 -3.75
C THR A 42 -0.94 10.03 -4.31
N ALA A 43 -1.55 10.48 -5.40
CA ALA A 43 -1.38 11.87 -5.86
C ALA A 43 -2.21 12.86 -5.02
N LYS A 44 -3.21 12.36 -4.28
CA LYS A 44 -4.07 13.18 -3.42
C LYS A 44 -3.65 13.02 -1.98
N ALA A 45 -3.06 14.08 -1.43
CA ALA A 45 -2.50 14.10 -0.06
C ALA A 45 -3.47 14.71 0.97
N MET A 46 -4.78 14.68 0.70
CA MET A 46 -5.77 15.24 1.63
C MET A 46 -6.01 14.26 2.79
N LYS A 47 -6.41 14.79 3.96
CA LYS A 47 -6.68 13.97 5.16
C LYS A 47 -7.67 12.84 4.88
N ASP A 48 -8.70 13.10 4.08
CA ASP A 48 -9.74 12.11 3.80
C ASP A 48 -9.22 10.96 2.92
N ASP A 49 -8.26 11.23 2.03
CA ASP A 49 -7.65 10.19 1.20
C ASP A 49 -6.76 9.26 2.02
N LYS A 50 -6.11 9.80 3.07
CA LYS A 50 -5.36 8.98 4.03
C LYS A 50 -6.30 7.97 4.71
N VAL A 51 -7.43 8.44 5.23
CA VAL A 51 -8.39 7.57 5.95
C VAL A 51 -8.86 6.45 5.03
N LYS A 52 -9.25 6.78 3.80
CA LYS A 52 -9.66 5.79 2.79
C LYS A 52 -8.59 4.74 2.49
N CYS A 53 -7.31 5.14 2.40
CA CYS A 53 -6.23 4.19 2.14
C CYS A 53 -6.11 3.17 3.28
N ILE A 54 -6.13 3.65 4.53
CA ILE A 54 -6.01 2.78 5.71
C ILE A 54 -7.23 1.86 5.83
N GLU A 55 -8.45 2.37 5.62
CA GLU A 55 -9.67 1.57 5.64
C GLU A 55 -9.72 0.51 4.53
N ALA A 56 -9.17 0.82 3.36
CA ALA A 56 -9.04 -0.15 2.28
C ALA A 56 -7.95 -1.22 2.53
N GLY A 57 -7.11 -1.03 3.54
CA GLY A 57 -6.14 -2.03 3.98
C GLY A 57 -4.68 -1.61 3.91
N ALA A 58 -4.35 -0.35 3.57
CA ALA A 58 -2.98 0.13 3.60
C ALA A 58 -2.42 0.14 5.03
N ASN A 59 -1.14 -0.19 5.15
CA ASN A 59 -0.39 -0.07 6.41
C ASN A 59 0.15 1.35 6.60
N ASP A 60 0.56 1.99 5.51
CA ASP A 60 1.00 3.38 5.47
C ASP A 60 0.73 3.99 4.10
N TYR A 61 1.03 5.28 3.94
CA TYR A 61 0.85 5.99 2.70
C TYR A 61 1.93 7.05 2.44
N LEU A 62 2.18 7.33 1.18
CA LEU A 62 3.06 8.39 0.69
C LEU A 62 2.37 9.18 -0.41
N ALA A 63 2.51 10.50 -0.33
CA ALA A 63 2.08 11.39 -1.39
C ALA A 63 3.10 11.36 -2.55
N LYS A 64 2.60 11.45 -3.78
CA LYS A 64 3.38 11.70 -4.99
C LYS A 64 3.62 13.21 -5.15
N PRO A 65 4.79 13.66 -5.65
CA PRO A 65 5.95 12.85 -6.05
C PRO A 65 6.63 12.19 -4.85
N VAL A 66 7.05 10.93 -5.02
CA VAL A 66 7.56 10.12 -3.91
C VAL A 66 8.96 10.58 -3.53
N ASP A 67 9.13 10.94 -2.26
CA ASP A 67 10.46 11.10 -1.65
C ASP A 67 11.06 9.72 -1.37
N THR A 68 12.12 9.37 -2.12
CA THR A 68 12.82 8.09 -2.01
C THR A 68 13.39 7.84 -0.61
N ASN A 69 13.89 8.86 0.08
CA ASN A 69 14.44 8.71 1.43
C ASN A 69 13.33 8.34 2.43
N LYS A 70 12.16 8.97 2.28
CA LYS A 70 10.99 8.66 3.09
C LYS A 70 10.45 7.26 2.79
N LEU A 71 10.39 6.87 1.51
CA LEU A 71 10.00 5.52 1.10
C LEU A 71 10.93 4.45 1.68
N LEU A 72 12.24 4.61 1.53
CA LEU A 72 13.22 3.66 2.06
C LEU A 72 13.11 3.55 3.59
N SER A 73 12.87 4.66 4.29
CA SER A 73 12.64 4.67 5.74
C SER A 73 11.41 3.85 6.11
N LEU A 74 10.28 4.03 5.41
CA LEU A 74 9.06 3.25 5.65
C LEU A 74 9.25 1.76 5.33
N MET A 75 9.90 1.45 4.20
CA MET A 75 10.18 0.07 3.83
C MET A 75 11.01 -0.63 4.91
N ARG A 76 12.02 0.03 5.50
CA ARG A 76 12.79 -0.53 6.62
C ARG A 76 11.91 -0.84 7.83
N VAL A 77 10.98 0.05 8.18
CA VAL A 77 10.06 -0.18 9.30
C VAL A 77 9.18 -1.40 9.07
N TRP A 78 8.70 -1.62 7.84
CA TRP A 78 7.76 -2.70 7.55
C TRP A 78 8.42 -4.04 7.18
N LEU A 79 9.64 -4.03 6.63
CA LEU A 79 10.36 -5.25 6.25
C LEU A 79 11.14 -5.90 7.40
N TYR A 80 11.51 -5.12 8.43
CA TYR A 80 12.30 -5.60 9.57
C TYR A 80 11.50 -5.59 10.88
N ARG A 81 10.17 -5.65 10.77
CA ARG A 81 9.24 -5.79 11.90
C ARG A 81 9.11 -7.24 12.35
#